data_AF-A0A5C6UN93-F1
#
_entry.id   AF-A0A5C6UN93-F1
#
_cell.length_a   1.000
_cell.length_b   1.000
_cell.length_c   1.000
_cell.angle_alpha   90.00
_cell.angle_beta   90.00
_cell.angle_gamma   90.00
#
_symmetry.space_group_name_H-M   'P 1'
#
loop_
_entity.id
_entity.type
_entity.pdbx_description
1 polymer ?
#
loop_
_entity_poly.entity_id
_entity_poly.type
_entity_poly.pdbx_seq_one_letter_code
_entity_poly.pdbx_strand_id
1 'polypeptide(L)'
;MEAAVVMRGVAHLFDDLGSGTSNDAEWLALILGFELAQASELRDVELIGDALDVIIRAQSVLKTGHAMSRHEETLKLILAKARPARIRWIRREQNLAGISLATRHPR
;
A
#
# COMPACT_ATOMS: atom_id res chain seq x y z
N MET A 1 -9.76 11.89 -1.12
CA MET A 1 -8.55 11.16 -0.70
C MET A 1 -7.76 10.86 -1.94
N GLU A 2 -6.45 10.76 -1.78
CA GLU A 2 -5.52 10.47 -2.86
C GLU A 2 -4.52 9.43 -2.36
N ALA A 3 -3.96 8.66 -3.28
CA ALA A 3 -2.90 7.71 -2.98
C ALA A 3 -1.84 7.72 -4.08
N ALA A 4 -0.65 7.28 -3.72
CA ALA A 4 0.45 7.10 -4.66
C ALA A 4 1.06 5.72 -4.45
N VAL A 5 1.49 5.10 -5.55
CA VAL A 5 2.30 3.89 -5.56
C VAL A 5 3.45 4.10 -6.53
N VAL A 6 4.67 3.78 -6.13
CA VAL A 6 5.81 3.77 -7.06
C VAL A 6 6.21 2.33 -7.31
N MET A 7 6.18 1.91 -8.57
CA MET A 7 6.53 0.56 -8.98
C MET A 7 7.53 0.64 -10.13
N ARG A 8 8.68 -0.04 -9.99
CA ARG A 8 9.77 -0.04 -10.98
C ARG A 8 10.19 1.38 -11.43
N GLY A 9 10.16 2.34 -10.52
CA GLY A 9 10.50 3.74 -10.78
C GLY A 9 9.40 4.59 -11.42
N VAL A 10 8.24 4.00 -11.71
CA VAL A 10 7.07 4.71 -12.26
C VAL A 10 6.10 5.05 -11.13
N ALA A 11 5.74 6.32 -11.01
CA ALA A 11 4.73 6.78 -10.06
C ALA A 11 3.33 6.61 -10.66
N HIS A 12 2.48 5.89 -9.94
CA HIS A 12 1.06 5.73 -10.19
C HIS A 12 0.31 6.54 -9.14
N LEU A 13 -0.47 7.51 -9.61
CA LEU A 13 -1.21 8.44 -8.77
C LEU A 13 -2.69 8.15 -8.92
N PHE A 14 -3.36 8.03 -7.79
CA PHE A 14 -4.77 7.70 -7.69
C PHE A 14 -5.48 8.89 -7.08
N ASP A 15 -6.11 9.65 -7.95
CA ASP A 15 -6.94 10.79 -7.59
C ASP A 15 -8.40 10.30 -7.44
N ASP A 16 -9.22 11.03 -6.69
CA ASP A 16 -10.67 10.75 -6.51
C ASP A 16 -11.02 9.41 -5.81
N LEU A 17 -10.26 9.01 -4.79
CA LEU A 17 -10.58 7.82 -3.97
C LEU A 17 -11.73 8.05 -2.95
N GLY A 18 -12.58 9.04 -3.19
CA GLY A 18 -13.66 9.44 -2.29
C GLY A 18 -13.18 10.11 -0.99
N SER A 19 -14.07 10.19 0.02
CA SER A 19 -13.80 10.79 1.33
C SER A 19 -13.38 9.76 2.37
N GLY A 20 -12.41 10.08 3.22
CA GLY A 20 -11.97 9.23 4.32
C GLY A 20 -10.79 9.85 5.09
N THR A 21 -10.26 9.09 6.05
CA THR A 21 -9.16 9.53 6.92
C THR A 21 -7.80 9.34 6.26
N SER A 22 -6.76 9.96 6.82
CA SER A 22 -5.38 9.68 6.40
C SER A 22 -5.05 8.19 6.51
N ASN A 23 -5.54 7.50 7.55
CA ASN A 23 -5.33 6.06 7.70
C ASN A 23 -6.02 5.26 6.58
N ASP A 24 -7.21 5.66 6.14
CA ASP A 24 -7.88 5.02 5.00
C ASP A 24 -7.08 5.19 3.71
N ALA A 25 -6.50 6.37 3.48
CA ALA A 25 -5.65 6.63 2.33
C ALA A 25 -4.39 5.74 2.31
N GLU A 26 -3.75 5.54 3.47
CA GLU A 26 -2.57 4.66 3.58
C GLU A 26 -2.91 3.19 3.33
N TRP A 27 -4.05 2.71 3.85
CA TRP A 27 -4.54 1.36 3.55
C TRP A 27 -4.86 1.18 2.07
N LEU A 28 -5.51 2.17 1.46
CA LEU A 28 -5.81 2.17 0.03
C LEU A 28 -4.53 2.16 -0.81
N ALA A 29 -3.52 2.96 -0.45
CA ALA A 29 -2.23 2.97 -1.14
C ALA A 29 -1.57 1.59 -1.12
N LEU A 30 -1.57 0.91 0.03
CA LEU A 30 -1.04 -0.46 0.14
C LEU A 30 -1.81 -1.44 -0.75
N ILE A 31 -3.14 -1.41 -0.70
CA ILE A 31 -4.02 -2.29 -1.49
C ILE A 31 -3.82 -2.07 -2.99
N LEU A 32 -3.81 -0.81 -3.44
CA LEU A 32 -3.56 -0.46 -4.84
C LEU A 32 -2.17 -0.90 -5.28
N GLY A 33 -1.17 -0.82 -4.40
CA GLY A 33 0.17 -1.34 -4.67
C GLY A 33 0.19 -2.84 -4.94
N PHE A 34 -0.59 -3.61 -4.18
CA PHE A 34 -0.79 -5.03 -4.43
C PHE A 34 -1.51 -5.33 -5.74
N GLU A 35 -2.58 -4.60 -6.04
CA GLU A 35 -3.36 -4.80 -7.25
C GLU A 35 -2.53 -4.47 -8.50
N LEU A 36 -1.76 -3.38 -8.47
CA LEU A 36 -0.83 -3.02 -9.53
C LEU A 36 0.26 -4.09 -9.75
N ALA A 37 0.84 -4.61 -8.67
CA ALA A 37 1.84 -5.67 -8.75
C ALA A 37 1.26 -6.96 -9.38
N GLN A 38 0.02 -7.33 -9.01
CA GLN A 38 -0.68 -8.48 -9.58
C GLN A 38 -1.07 -8.28 -11.04
N ALA A 39 -1.62 -7.10 -11.39
CA ALA A 39 -1.96 -6.76 -12.76
C ALA A 39 -0.74 -6.75 -13.70
N SER A 40 0.44 -6.51 -13.12
CA SER A 40 1.73 -6.56 -13.82
C SER A 40 2.39 -7.95 -13.80
N GLU A 41 1.68 -8.98 -13.30
CA GLU A 41 2.13 -10.37 -13.16
C GLU A 41 3.49 -10.53 -12.46
N LEU A 42 3.81 -9.60 -11.55
CA LEU A 42 5.08 -9.61 -10.84
C LEU A 42 5.07 -10.68 -9.76
N ARG A 43 6.13 -11.49 -9.76
CA ARG A 43 6.44 -12.45 -8.69
C ARG A 43 7.50 -11.89 -7.77
N ASP A 44 7.53 -12.41 -6.53
CA ASP A 44 8.51 -12.05 -5.51
C ASP A 44 8.60 -10.53 -5.20
N VAL A 45 7.44 -9.87 -5.21
CA VAL A 45 7.35 -8.43 -4.95
C VAL A 45 7.56 -8.13 -3.46
N GLU A 46 8.37 -7.12 -3.18
CA GLU A 46 8.45 -6.49 -1.86
C GLU A 46 7.66 -5.17 -1.88
N LEU A 47 6.68 -5.06 -0.99
CA LEU A 47 5.95 -3.81 -0.78
C LEU A 47 6.55 -3.04 0.39
N ILE A 48 6.80 -1.77 0.18
CA ILE A 48 7.37 -0.85 1.15
C ILE A 48 6.46 0.36 1.34
N GLY A 49 6.36 0.82 2.58
CA GLY A 49 5.59 2.01 2.94
C GLY A 49 6.07 2.62 4.25
N ASP A 50 5.66 3.85 4.53
CA ASP A 50 6.09 4.64 5.69
C ASP A 50 5.04 4.78 6.79
N ALA A 51 3.78 4.41 6.51
CA ALA A 51 2.72 4.30 7.51
C ALA A 51 2.96 3.07 8.42
N LEU A 52 3.73 3.26 9.49
CA LEU A 52 4.16 2.18 10.39
C LEU A 52 3.02 1.29 10.88
N ASP A 53 1.92 1.88 11.34
CA ASP A 53 0.76 1.14 11.86
C ASP A 53 0.10 0.27 10.78
N VAL A 54 -0.04 0.80 9.55
CA VAL A 54 -0.58 0.06 8.40
C VAL A 54 0.35 -1.10 8.06
N ILE A 55 1.66 -0.88 8.02
CA ILE A 55 2.64 -1.92 7.71
C ILE A 55 2.63 -3.03 8.77
N ILE A 56 2.64 -2.70 10.06
CA ILE A 56 2.61 -3.69 11.15
C ILE A 56 1.35 -4.56 11.04
N ARG A 57 0.19 -3.92 10.84
CA ARG A 57 -1.08 -4.62 10.71
C ARG A 57 -1.12 -5.49 9.45
N ALA A 58 -0.65 -4.98 8.31
CA ALA A 58 -0.56 -5.74 7.08
C ALA A 58 0.39 -6.95 7.19
N GLN A 59 1.53 -6.80 7.86
CA GLN A 59 2.43 -7.92 8.18
C GLN A 59 1.73 -8.96 9.06
N SER A 60 0.94 -8.54 10.04
CA SER A 60 0.13 -9.44 10.88
C SER A 60 -0.87 -10.24 10.04
N VAL A 61 -1.61 -9.58 9.14
CA VAL A 61 -2.54 -10.25 8.21
C VAL A 61 -1.78 -11.23 7.31
N LEU A 62 -0.62 -10.82 6.76
CA LEU A 62 0.21 -11.67 5.93
C LEU A 62 0.68 -12.92 6.67
N LYS A 63 1.08 -12.78 7.94
CA LYS A 63 1.62 -13.89 8.74
C LYS A 63 0.54 -14.83 9.27
N THR A 64 -0.56 -14.27 9.78
CA THR A 64 -1.58 -15.02 10.53
C THR A 64 -2.83 -15.32 9.72
N GLY A 65 -3.09 -14.58 8.65
CA GLY A 65 -4.36 -14.64 7.91
C GLY A 65 -5.56 -14.14 8.70
N HIS A 66 -5.36 -13.52 9.88
CA HIS A 66 -6.43 -12.92 10.66
C HIS A 66 -6.61 -11.46 10.27
N ALA A 67 -7.87 -11.01 10.19
CA ALA A 67 -8.24 -9.66 9.85
C ALA A 67 -9.30 -9.16 10.83
N MET A 68 -9.10 -7.96 11.36
CA MET A 68 -9.94 -7.34 12.40
C MET A 68 -10.61 -6.04 11.91
N SER A 69 -10.34 -5.63 10.68
CA SER A 69 -10.96 -4.45 10.06
C SER A 69 -11.24 -4.68 8.59
N ARG A 70 -12.12 -3.87 8.02
CA ARG A 70 -12.50 -3.95 6.60
C ARG A 70 -11.29 -3.88 5.64
N HIS A 71 -10.31 -3.05 5.95
CA HIS A 71 -9.08 -2.94 5.14
C HIS A 71 -8.22 -4.21 5.22
N GLU A 72 -8.10 -4.79 6.42
CA GLU A 72 -7.40 -6.06 6.62
C GLU A 72 -8.11 -7.23 5.96
N GLU A 73 -9.45 -7.24 5.95
CA GLU A 73 -10.24 -8.25 5.24
C GLU A 73 -10.03 -8.15 3.74
N THR A 74 -10.02 -6.92 3.20
CA THR A 74 -9.72 -6.65 1.79
C THR A 74 -8.32 -7.13 1.43
N LEU A 75 -7.33 -6.78 2.25
CA LEU A 75 -5.96 -7.26 2.09
C LEU A 75 -5.89 -8.79 2.13
N LYS A 76 -6.58 -9.44 3.07
CA LYS A 76 -6.61 -10.90 3.17
C LYS A 76 -7.16 -11.56 1.91
N LEU A 77 -8.22 -11.02 1.32
CA LEU A 77 -8.81 -11.52 0.07
C LEU A 77 -7.84 -11.37 -1.11
N ILE A 78 -7.08 -10.28 -1.15
CA ILE A 78 -6.05 -10.04 -2.15
C ILE A 78 -4.89 -11.02 -1.98
N LEU A 79 -4.40 -11.19 -0.75
CA LEU A 79 -3.30 -12.12 -0.43
C LEU A 79 -3.63 -13.58 -0.74
N ALA A 80 -4.91 -13.96 -0.73
CA ALA A 80 -5.35 -15.29 -1.13
C ALA A 80 -5.15 -15.56 -2.64
N LYS A 81 -5.09 -14.52 -3.47
CA LYS A 81 -4.84 -14.64 -4.93
C LYS A 81 -3.36 -14.65 -5.25
N ALA A 82 -2.60 -13.75 -4.63
CA ALA A 82 -1.16 -13.68 -4.78
C ALA A 82 -0.51 -13.10 -3.51
N ARG A 83 0.57 -13.74 -3.04
CA ARG A 83 1.31 -13.29 -1.86
C ARG A 83 2.57 -12.53 -2.29
N PRO A 84 2.88 -11.41 -1.63
CA PRO A 84 4.16 -10.74 -1.84
C PRO A 84 5.26 -11.58 -1.19
N ALA A 85 6.51 -11.32 -1.57
CA ALA A 85 7.65 -11.82 -0.82
C ALA A 85 7.68 -11.22 0.59
N ARG A 86 7.50 -9.89 0.68
CA ARG A 86 7.59 -9.13 1.95
C ARG A 86 6.74 -7.87 1.92
N ILE A 87 6.33 -7.44 3.11
CA ILE A 87 5.79 -6.10 3.39
C ILE A 87 6.74 -5.48 4.43
N ARG A 88 7.27 -4.29 4.20
CA ARG A 88 8.28 -3.68 5.09
C ARG A 88 8.07 -2.18 5.28
N TRP A 89 8.38 -1.71 6.49
CA TRP A 89 8.35 -0.30 6.81
C TRP A 89 9.66 0.38 6.42
N ILE A 90 9.55 1.60 5.90
CA ILE A 90 10.67 2.49 5.59
C ILE A 90 10.40 3.89 6.13
N ARG A 91 11.44 4.70 6.27
CA ARG A 91 11.27 6.10 6.68
C ARG A 91 10.58 6.92 5.58
N ARG A 92 9.85 7.98 5.96
CA ARG A 92 9.11 8.86 5.05
C ARG A 92 10.00 9.41 3.93
N GLU A 93 11.22 9.81 4.26
CA GLU A 93 12.20 10.39 3.34
C GLU A 93 12.72 9.39 2.30
N GLN A 94 12.45 8.09 2.50
CA GLN A 94 12.80 7.02 1.58
C GLN A 94 11.59 6.55 0.76
N ASN A 95 10.36 6.91 1.16
CA ASN A 95 9.16 6.50 0.45
C ASN A 95 8.90 7.38 -0.77
N LEU A 96 9.30 6.90 -1.95
CA LEU A 96 9.09 7.58 -3.23
C LEU A 96 7.61 7.88 -3.52
N ALA A 97 6.69 7.02 -3.11
CA ALA A 97 5.26 7.26 -3.28
C ALA A 97 4.80 8.47 -2.46
N GLY A 98 5.23 8.50 -1.19
CA GLY A 98 5.02 9.62 -0.30
C GLY A 98 5.58 10.95 -0.83
N ILE A 99 6.81 10.92 -1.33
CA ILE A 99 7.49 12.09 -1.90
C ILE A 99 6.77 12.57 -3.17
N SER A 100 6.35 11.64 -4.04
CA SER A 100 5.65 11.96 -5.28
C SER A 100 4.32 12.67 -5.00
N LEU A 101 3.56 12.20 -4.00
CA LEU A 101 2.30 12.83 -3.60
C LEU A 101 2.52 14.22 -2.99
N ALA A 102 3.54 14.38 -2.13
CA ALA A 102 3.87 15.68 -1.53
C ALA A 102 4.34 16.71 -2.56
N THR A 103 4.96 16.27 -3.67
CA THR A 103 5.39 17.17 -4.75
C THR A 103 4.21 17.75 -5.53
N ARG A 104 3.06 17.06 -5.57
CA ARG A 104 1.83 17.56 -6.19
C ARG A 104 1.09 18.59 -5.34
N HIS A 105 1.20 18.49 -4.02
CA HIS A 105 0.63 19.44 -3.07
C HIS A 105 1.73 20.10 -2.24
N PRO A 106 2.55 20.98 -2.85
CA PRO A 106 3.48 21.79 -2.08
C PRO A 106 2.63 22.63 -1.12
N ARG A 107 2.76 22.34 0.17
CA ARG A 107 2.10 23.11 1.24
C ARG A 107 2.53 24.58 1.20
#